data_AF-A0A6P1A823-F1
#
_entry.id   AF-A0A6P1A823-F1
#
_cell.length_a   1.000
_cell.length_b   1.000
_cell.length_c   1.000
_cell.angle_alpha   90.00
_cell.angle_beta   90.00
_cell.angle_gamma   90.00
#
_symmetry.space_group_name_H-M   'P 1'
#
loop_
_entity.id
_entity.type
_entity.pdbx_description
1 polymer ?
#
loop_
_entity_poly.entity_id
_entity_poly.type
_entity_poly.pdbx_seq_one_letter_code
_entity_poly.pdbx_strand_id
1 'polypeptide(L)'
;MELWLLPFTFILLAVITYFVIQRSVASLTQTPVWLLWLVMMIPPLVWIGWTLFNGENTPIPPALLLGPFVICLPLYWLLIQWGRPAPNSTMTKENPTKTTTSDPVAKISSATEKSSLRPITREEETELRNCFPWGIYYLQNIEYRPQVVLCRGKLRTNPEQAYRTVRSNIEAEFGDRFFVVFQESFSGKPFFALVPNTKKSTKPYRGSESLTRPGLALGLMLITLFTTTWIGTQIAGVSENPLTDPALLLQGLPYALALMAILSIHELGHYFAAMVYKVRTTLPYFIPIPFFFLGTLGAFIHIRSPVPNRKALFDIGIAGPLVGFVVTLPILMWGLAHSTVVPLS
;
A
#
# COMPACT_ATOMS: atom_id res chain seq x y z
N MET A 1 -8.97 -32.19 -9.24
CA MET A 1 -8.39 -31.24 -10.22
C MET A 1 -7.94 -32.09 -11.39
N GLU A 2 -8.52 -31.93 -12.59
CA GLU A 2 -8.23 -32.86 -13.67
C GLU A 2 -6.74 -32.81 -14.08
N LEU A 3 -6.09 -33.98 -14.10
CA LEU A 3 -4.66 -34.22 -14.36
C LEU A 3 -4.13 -33.52 -15.63
N TRP A 4 -5.01 -33.25 -16.59
CA TRP A 4 -4.71 -32.56 -17.84
C TRP A 4 -4.44 -31.06 -17.69
N LEU A 5 -4.92 -30.42 -16.61
CA LEU A 5 -4.74 -28.98 -16.36
C LEU A 5 -3.48 -28.66 -15.55
N LEU A 6 -2.89 -29.65 -14.85
CA LEU A 6 -1.65 -29.51 -14.09
C LEU A 6 -0.45 -29.01 -14.92
N PRO A 7 -0.14 -29.55 -16.12
CA PRO A 7 0.98 -29.04 -16.91
C PRO A 7 0.74 -27.62 -17.40
N PHE A 8 -0.50 -27.28 -17.78
CA PHE A 8 -0.85 -25.94 -18.25
C PHE A 8 -0.74 -24.88 -17.13
N THR A 9 -1.27 -25.19 -15.95
CA THR A 9 -1.18 -24.33 -14.76
C THR A 9 0.26 -24.15 -14.28
N PHE A 10 1.09 -25.19 -14.36
CA PHE A 10 2.51 -25.09 -14.05
C PHE A 10 3.28 -24.20 -15.03
N ILE A 11 3.06 -24.36 -16.34
CA ILE A 11 3.69 -23.52 -17.37
C ILE A 11 3.26 -22.05 -17.20
N LEU A 12 1.98 -21.81 -16.95
CA LEU A 12 1.46 -20.47 -16.70
C LEU A 12 2.09 -19.85 -15.45
N LEU A 13 2.15 -20.59 -14.35
CA LEU A 13 2.79 -20.16 -13.10
C LEU A 13 4.28 -19.84 -13.33
N ALA A 14 5.00 -20.70 -14.04
CA ALA A 14 6.40 -20.51 -14.40
C ALA A 14 6.66 -19.22 -15.19
N VAL A 15 5.83 -18.92 -16.19
CA VAL A 15 5.96 -17.70 -17.00
C VAL A 15 5.66 -16.45 -16.18
N ILE A 16 4.59 -16.49 -15.38
CA ILE A 16 4.19 -15.36 -14.52
C ILE A 16 5.28 -15.06 -13.48
N THR A 17 5.80 -16.08 -12.78
CA THR A 17 6.83 -15.89 -11.77
C THR A 17 8.12 -15.35 -12.37
N TYR A 18 8.52 -15.81 -13.56
CA TYR A 18 9.69 -15.29 -14.26
C TYR A 18 9.54 -13.81 -14.58
N PHE A 19 8.41 -13.40 -15.15
CA PHE A 19 8.17 -12.01 -15.53
C PHE A 19 8.06 -11.10 -14.31
N VAL A 20 7.43 -11.56 -13.22
CA VAL A 20 7.36 -10.82 -11.96
C VAL A 20 8.75 -10.60 -11.37
N ILE A 21 9.61 -11.62 -11.31
CA ILE A 21 10.99 -11.49 -10.78
C ILE A 21 11.82 -10.57 -11.67
N GLN A 22 11.71 -10.70 -12.99
CA GLN A 22 12.41 -9.83 -13.94
C GLN A 22 12.02 -8.36 -13.76
N ARG A 23 10.74 -8.07 -13.54
CA ARG A 23 10.26 -6.68 -13.40
C ARG A 23 10.52 -6.08 -12.02
N SER A 24 10.48 -6.89 -10.96
CA SER A 24 10.53 -6.40 -9.58
C SER A 24 11.93 -6.42 -8.97
N VAL A 25 12.76 -7.40 -9.31
CA VAL A 25 14.03 -7.65 -8.61
C VAL A 25 15.26 -7.48 -9.50
N ALA A 26 15.13 -7.50 -10.83
CA ALA A 26 16.28 -7.36 -11.73
C ALA A 26 17.05 -6.02 -11.58
N SER A 27 16.41 -4.96 -11.06
CA SER A 27 17.07 -3.68 -10.77
C SER A 27 17.74 -3.61 -9.38
N LEU A 28 17.52 -4.61 -8.52
CA LEU A 28 17.92 -4.61 -7.11
C LEU A 28 19.13 -5.51 -6.82
N THR A 29 19.48 -6.40 -7.73
CA THR A 29 20.54 -7.40 -7.56
C THR A 29 21.20 -7.72 -8.90
N GLN A 30 22.49 -8.03 -8.88
CA GLN A 30 23.25 -8.56 -10.02
C GLN A 30 23.11 -10.08 -10.19
N THR A 31 22.40 -10.77 -9.28
CA THR A 31 22.15 -12.20 -9.45
C THR A 31 21.30 -12.45 -10.70
N PRO A 32 21.64 -13.48 -11.49
CA PRO A 32 20.89 -13.78 -12.70
C PRO A 32 19.45 -14.18 -12.37
N VAL A 33 18.50 -13.59 -13.12
CA VAL A 33 17.05 -13.77 -12.90
C VAL A 33 16.61 -15.23 -12.96
N TRP A 34 17.25 -16.04 -13.82
CA TRP A 34 16.93 -17.47 -13.96
C TRP A 34 17.21 -18.26 -12.66
N LEU A 35 18.21 -17.86 -11.88
CA LEU A 35 18.58 -18.54 -10.64
C LEU A 35 17.58 -18.21 -9.52
N LEU A 36 17.18 -16.94 -9.42
CA LEU A 36 16.13 -16.50 -8.49
C LEU A 36 14.79 -17.15 -8.82
N TRP A 37 14.48 -17.27 -10.11
CA TRP A 37 13.29 -17.95 -10.58
C TRP A 37 13.29 -19.44 -10.24
N LEU A 38 14.42 -20.13 -10.46
CA LEU A 38 14.55 -21.55 -10.14
C LEU A 38 14.27 -21.82 -8.66
N VAL A 39 14.83 -20.99 -7.76
CA VAL A 39 14.60 -21.10 -6.31
C VAL A 39 13.12 -20.92 -5.96
N MET A 40 12.43 -19.97 -6.61
CA MET A 40 10.99 -19.78 -6.40
C MET A 40 10.12 -20.92 -6.96
N MET A 41 10.61 -21.68 -7.93
CA MET A 41 9.89 -22.79 -8.57
C MET A 41 10.13 -24.16 -7.89
N ILE A 42 10.99 -24.25 -6.88
CA ILE A 42 11.26 -25.51 -6.15
C ILE A 42 9.99 -26.10 -5.51
N PRO A 43 9.11 -25.34 -4.80
CA PRO A 43 7.90 -25.92 -4.20
C PRO A 43 6.96 -26.60 -5.21
N PRO A 44 6.53 -25.96 -6.32
CA PRO A 44 5.68 -26.63 -7.29
C PRO A 44 6.38 -27.80 -8.00
N LEU A 45 7.71 -27.74 -8.23
CA LEU A 45 8.48 -28.87 -8.78
C LEU A 45 8.48 -30.09 -7.84
N VAL A 46 8.67 -29.87 -6.53
CA VAL A 46 8.65 -30.93 -5.52
C VAL A 46 7.26 -31.58 -5.42
N TRP A 47 6.20 -30.77 -5.45
CA TRP A 47 4.83 -31.28 -5.40
C TRP A 47 4.46 -32.06 -6.66
N ILE A 48 4.80 -31.54 -7.84
CA ILE A 48 4.57 -32.26 -9.10
C ILE A 48 5.35 -33.59 -9.10
N GLY A 49 6.63 -33.57 -8.71
CA GLY A 49 7.44 -34.78 -8.60
C GLY A 49 6.84 -35.82 -7.64
N TRP A 50 6.35 -35.39 -6.48
CA TRP A 50 5.66 -36.26 -5.54
C TRP A 50 4.38 -36.88 -6.14
N THR A 51 3.55 -36.07 -6.79
CA THR A 51 2.30 -36.54 -7.41
C THR A 51 2.54 -37.52 -8.55
N LEU A 52 3.61 -37.35 -9.32
CA LEU A 52 4.00 -38.27 -10.40
C LEU A 52 4.53 -39.62 -9.88
N PHE A 53 5.21 -39.62 -8.73
CA PHE A 53 5.85 -40.83 -8.19
C PHE A 53 4.92 -41.66 -7.29
N ASN A 54 4.09 -41.00 -6.47
CA ASN A 54 3.25 -41.67 -5.47
C ASN A 54 1.75 -41.71 -5.83
N GLY A 55 1.37 -41.14 -6.97
CA GLY A 55 -0.01 -41.11 -7.46
C GLY A 55 -0.92 -40.16 -6.68
N GLU A 56 -2.04 -39.76 -7.29
CA GLU A 56 -2.96 -38.73 -6.77
C GLU A 56 -3.63 -39.07 -5.43
N ASN A 57 -3.74 -40.35 -5.11
CA ASN A 57 -4.47 -40.82 -3.93
C ASN A 57 -3.64 -40.79 -2.64
N THR A 58 -2.37 -40.38 -2.71
CA THR A 58 -1.52 -40.23 -1.52
C THR A 58 -1.43 -38.75 -1.12
N PRO A 59 -1.87 -38.36 0.09
CA PRO A 59 -1.73 -36.98 0.53
C PRO A 59 -0.24 -36.62 0.65
N ILE A 60 0.12 -35.42 0.17
CA ILE A 60 1.49 -34.91 0.29
C ILE A 60 1.80 -34.76 1.79
N PRO A 61 2.88 -35.37 2.31
CA PRO A 61 3.21 -35.26 3.73
C PRO A 61 3.45 -33.79 4.10
N PRO A 62 3.01 -33.33 5.29
CA PRO A 62 3.12 -31.92 5.69
C PRO A 62 4.54 -31.34 5.60
N ALA A 63 5.56 -32.19 5.82
CA ALA A 63 6.96 -31.83 5.68
C ALA A 63 7.35 -31.44 4.23
N LEU A 64 6.78 -32.11 3.21
CA LEU A 64 6.99 -31.77 1.80
C LEU A 64 6.14 -30.57 1.35
N LEU A 65 5.05 -30.28 2.06
CA LEU A 65 4.19 -29.15 1.79
C LEU A 65 4.82 -27.84 2.30
N LEU A 66 5.37 -27.85 3.51
CA LEU A 66 5.95 -26.65 4.14
C LEU A 66 7.47 -26.53 3.97
N GLY A 67 8.19 -27.66 3.91
CA GLY A 67 9.66 -27.71 3.85
C GLY A 67 10.27 -26.91 2.69
N PRO A 68 9.77 -27.03 1.44
CA PRO A 68 10.27 -26.24 0.32
C PRO A 68 10.17 -24.74 0.55
N PHE A 69 9.09 -24.23 1.16
CA PHE A 69 8.98 -22.80 1.47
C PHE A 69 9.96 -22.35 2.54
N VAL A 70 10.16 -23.16 3.59
CA VAL A 70 11.11 -22.87 4.67
C VAL A 70 12.55 -22.76 4.15
N ILE A 71 12.91 -23.53 3.11
CA ILE A 71 14.24 -23.53 2.51
C ILE A 71 14.39 -22.45 1.43
N CYS A 72 13.36 -22.26 0.59
CA CYS A 72 13.45 -21.35 -0.55
C CYS A 72 13.45 -19.87 -0.15
N LEU A 73 12.71 -19.49 0.89
CA LEU A 73 12.66 -18.11 1.38
C LEU A 73 14.03 -17.57 1.84
N PRO A 74 14.79 -18.26 2.72
CA PRO A 74 16.12 -17.81 3.12
C PRO A 74 17.13 -17.89 1.98
N LEU A 75 17.04 -18.92 1.12
CA LEU A 75 17.93 -19.06 -0.04
C LEU A 75 17.75 -17.92 -1.04
N TYR A 76 16.49 -17.56 -1.34
CA TYR A 76 16.13 -16.43 -2.19
C TYR A 76 16.65 -15.10 -1.62
N TRP A 77 16.48 -14.88 -0.31
CA TRP A 77 16.97 -13.69 0.36
C TRP A 77 18.50 -13.60 0.34
N LEU A 78 19.20 -14.71 0.57
CA LEU A 78 20.66 -14.79 0.55
C LEU A 78 21.23 -14.51 -0.85
N LEU A 79 20.60 -15.05 -1.90
CA LEU A 79 20.94 -14.75 -3.29
C LEU A 79 20.83 -13.25 -3.58
N ILE A 80 19.74 -12.62 -3.17
CA ILE A 80 19.58 -11.17 -3.33
C ILE A 80 20.68 -10.41 -2.58
N GLN A 81 21.01 -10.81 -1.35
CA GLN A 81 22.06 -10.14 -0.57
C GLN A 81 23.44 -10.25 -1.21
N TRP A 82 23.79 -11.43 -1.72
CA TRP A 82 25.05 -11.65 -2.42
C TRP A 82 25.17 -10.87 -3.72
N GLY A 83 24.06 -10.64 -4.43
CA GLY A 83 24.05 -9.83 -5.64
C GLY A 83 23.86 -8.32 -5.42
N ARG A 84 23.79 -7.83 -4.18
CA ARG A 84 23.69 -6.38 -3.93
C ARG A 84 24.98 -5.70 -4.39
N PRO A 85 24.91 -4.67 -5.23
CA PRO A 85 26.09 -3.87 -5.56
C PRO A 85 26.68 -3.29 -4.26
N ALA A 86 28.00 -3.38 -4.09
CA ALA A 86 28.68 -2.70 -3.00
C ALA A 86 28.35 -1.19 -3.05
N PRO A 87 28.14 -0.53 -1.89
CA PRO A 87 27.94 0.91 -1.88
C PRO A 87 29.21 1.59 -2.39
N ASN A 88 29.18 2.07 -3.63
CA ASN A 88 30.29 2.80 -4.24
C ASN A 88 30.60 4.05 -3.41
N SER A 89 31.72 4.02 -2.69
CA SER A 89 32.42 5.20 -2.22
C SER A 89 32.96 5.96 -3.43
N THR A 90 32.38 7.13 -3.71
CA THR A 90 33.01 8.15 -4.55
C THR A 90 34.42 8.44 -4.06
N MET A 91 35.43 8.37 -4.93
CA MET A 91 36.55 9.33 -5.04
C MET A 91 37.37 9.09 -6.33
N THR A 92 37.34 10.12 -7.18
CA THR A 92 38.52 10.73 -7.83
C THR A 92 39.29 9.95 -8.90
N LYS A 93 39.21 10.47 -10.14
CA LYS A 93 40.37 10.76 -11.01
C LYS A 93 39.98 11.85 -12.04
N GLU A 94 40.24 13.11 -11.69
CA GLU A 94 40.82 14.11 -12.62
C GLU A 94 42.20 13.58 -13.06
N ASN A 95 42.81 13.84 -14.23
CA ASN A 95 42.82 14.93 -15.23
C ASN A 95 43.73 14.40 -16.39
N PRO A 96 44.24 15.19 -17.38
CA PRO A 96 43.61 16.03 -18.41
C PRO A 96 44.16 15.73 -19.84
N THR A 97 43.69 16.46 -20.87
CA THR A 97 44.50 17.16 -21.91
C THR A 97 44.17 16.90 -23.41
N LYS A 98 43.72 18.01 -24.05
CA LYS A 98 43.89 18.53 -25.44
C LYS A 98 43.16 17.86 -26.61
N THR A 99 42.18 18.56 -27.20
CA THR A 99 42.25 19.45 -28.41
C THR A 99 42.10 18.61 -29.68
N THR A 100 41.13 18.83 -30.58
CA THR A 100 41.20 19.85 -31.64
C THR A 100 39.85 19.98 -32.40
N THR A 101 39.53 21.24 -32.75
CA THR A 101 38.88 21.77 -33.98
C THR A 101 37.36 21.81 -34.22
N SER A 102 36.98 23.04 -34.63
CA SER A 102 35.99 23.50 -35.63
C SER A 102 34.52 23.69 -35.25
N ASP A 103 34.21 24.94 -34.92
CA ASP A 103 32.96 25.71 -35.13
C ASP A 103 32.46 25.70 -36.60
N PRO A 104 31.31 26.34 -36.95
CA PRO A 104 30.03 26.53 -36.25
C PRO A 104 28.81 26.23 -37.18
N VAL A 105 27.57 26.31 -36.65
CA VAL A 105 26.36 26.92 -37.27
C VAL A 105 25.05 26.21 -36.88
N ALA A 106 24.08 27.06 -36.52
CA ALA A 106 22.62 26.87 -36.51
C ALA A 106 21.93 26.25 -35.28
N LYS A 107 21.51 27.17 -34.39
CA LYS A 107 20.13 27.34 -33.91
C LYS A 107 19.30 26.06 -33.73
N ILE A 108 19.06 25.68 -32.47
CA ILE A 108 17.74 25.73 -31.81
C ILE A 108 18.01 26.00 -30.33
N SER A 109 17.77 27.25 -29.93
CA SER A 109 17.56 27.62 -28.54
C SER A 109 16.11 27.32 -28.18
N SER A 110 15.89 26.96 -26.91
CA SER A 110 14.60 26.71 -26.23
C SER A 110 13.96 25.33 -26.44
N ALA A 111 14.22 24.41 -25.51
CA ALA A 111 13.22 23.62 -24.77
C ALA A 111 13.91 22.57 -23.88
N THR A 112 14.63 23.03 -22.85
CA THR A 112 14.92 22.19 -21.68
C THR A 112 14.39 22.94 -20.46
N GLU A 113 13.07 22.98 -20.32
CA GLU A 113 12.43 23.40 -19.09
C GLU A 113 12.62 22.28 -18.05
N LYS A 114 13.80 22.33 -17.43
CA LYS A 114 14.24 21.43 -16.37
C LYS A 114 13.41 21.78 -15.13
N SER A 115 12.34 21.01 -14.90
CA SER A 115 11.60 20.96 -13.64
C SER A 115 12.49 20.39 -12.52
N SER A 116 13.45 21.17 -12.04
CA SER A 116 14.03 21.01 -10.71
C SER A 116 13.41 22.08 -9.82
N LEU A 117 12.75 21.64 -8.74
CA LEU A 117 12.31 22.51 -7.65
C LEU A 117 13.44 23.49 -7.33
N ARG A 118 13.20 24.79 -7.56
CA ARG A 118 14.21 25.81 -7.29
C ARG A 118 14.59 25.75 -5.80
N PRO A 119 15.88 25.80 -5.46
CA PRO A 119 16.30 26.10 -4.10
C PRO A 119 15.58 27.37 -3.64
N ILE A 120 15.00 27.31 -2.43
CA ILE A 120 14.39 28.47 -1.79
C ILE A 120 15.42 29.60 -1.79
N THR A 121 15.02 30.76 -2.29
CA THR A 121 15.89 31.95 -2.34
C THR A 121 16.22 32.45 -0.93
N ARG A 122 17.29 33.25 -0.75
CA ARG A 122 17.63 33.79 0.59
C ARG A 122 16.50 34.68 1.14
N GLU A 123 15.72 35.32 0.28
CA GLU A 123 14.52 36.06 0.68
C GLU A 123 13.45 35.13 1.24
N GLU A 124 13.11 34.05 0.52
CA GLU A 124 12.10 33.07 0.97
C GLU A 124 12.54 32.32 2.26
N GLU A 125 13.84 32.13 2.52
CA GLU A 125 14.31 31.58 3.81
C GLU A 125 13.98 32.54 4.98
N THR A 126 14.08 33.85 4.74
CA THR A 126 13.80 34.86 5.76
C THR A 126 12.31 34.90 6.08
N GLU A 127 11.47 34.86 5.05
CA GLU A 127 10.00 34.72 5.17
C GLU A 127 9.63 33.42 5.92
N LEU A 128 10.30 32.31 5.58
CA LEU A 128 10.10 31.03 6.26
C LEU A 128 10.48 31.12 7.73
N ARG A 129 11.58 31.80 8.09
CA ARG A 129 11.98 32.02 9.49
C ARG A 129 10.95 32.84 10.26
N ASN A 130 10.36 33.85 9.63
CA ASN A 130 9.31 34.69 10.23
C ASN A 130 8.03 33.90 10.54
N CYS A 131 7.78 32.80 9.81
CA CYS A 131 6.66 31.91 10.09
C CYS A 131 6.79 31.14 11.42
N PHE A 132 7.96 31.15 12.09
CA PHE A 132 8.21 30.47 13.36
C PHE A 132 8.43 31.46 14.52
N PRO A 133 7.37 31.83 15.27
CA PRO A 133 7.51 32.72 16.41
C PRO A 133 8.37 32.13 17.53
N TRP A 134 9.30 32.94 18.06
CA TRP A 134 10.26 32.52 19.09
C TRP A 134 9.61 31.95 20.38
N GLY A 135 8.43 32.46 20.75
CA GLY A 135 7.68 31.99 21.93
C GLY A 135 6.97 30.64 21.72
N ILE A 136 6.83 30.20 20.48
CA ILE A 136 6.09 28.97 20.11
C ILE A 136 7.08 27.87 19.75
N TYR A 137 7.95 28.16 18.78
CA TYR A 137 8.93 27.22 18.27
C TYR A 137 10.20 27.98 17.90
N TYR A 138 11.26 27.76 18.67
CA TYR A 138 12.55 28.38 18.40
C TYR A 138 13.27 27.61 17.30
N LEU A 139 13.16 28.13 16.07
CA LEU A 139 13.82 27.57 14.89
C LEU A 139 15.34 27.75 14.98
N GLN A 140 16.07 26.64 14.93
CA GLN A 140 17.53 26.62 15.08
C GLN A 140 18.23 26.38 13.74
N ASN A 141 17.75 25.40 12.98
CA ASN A 141 18.38 24.98 11.74
C ASN A 141 17.33 24.61 10.68
N ILE A 142 17.58 25.02 9.45
CA ILE A 142 16.78 24.68 8.28
C ILE A 142 17.67 23.82 7.38
N GLU A 143 17.33 22.54 7.27
CA GLU A 143 18.07 21.59 6.45
C GLU A 143 17.29 21.30 5.16
N TYR A 144 17.93 21.61 4.03
CA TYR A 144 17.36 21.38 2.71
C TYR A 144 17.65 19.96 2.24
N ARG A 145 16.59 19.20 1.94
CA ARG A 145 16.67 17.90 1.25
C ARG A 145 15.99 18.03 -0.12
N PRO A 146 16.32 17.16 -1.09
CA PRO A 146 15.78 17.24 -2.45
C PRO A 146 14.24 17.24 -2.56
N GLN A 147 13.54 16.74 -1.54
CA GLN A 147 12.07 16.59 -1.52
C GLN A 147 11.40 17.16 -0.27
N VAL A 148 12.14 17.74 0.67
CA VAL A 148 11.58 18.25 1.93
C VAL A 148 12.51 19.31 2.54
N VAL A 149 11.93 20.33 3.18
CA VAL A 149 12.69 21.29 4.00
C VAL A 149 12.44 20.96 5.47
N LEU A 150 13.50 20.62 6.20
CA LEU A 150 13.43 20.20 7.60
C LEU A 150 13.78 21.39 8.51
N CYS A 151 12.77 21.91 9.20
CA CYS A 151 12.87 23.01 10.15
C CYS A 151 13.04 22.46 11.58
N ARG A 152 14.28 22.33 12.04
CA ARG A 152 14.63 21.83 13.38
C ARG A 152 14.73 22.96 14.39
N GLY A 153 14.25 22.70 15.60
CA GLY A 153 14.19 23.70 16.65
C GLY A 153 13.76 23.14 17.99
N LYS A 154 13.47 24.04 18.93
CA LYS A 154 12.97 23.70 20.25
C LYS A 154 11.52 24.15 20.38
N LEU A 155 10.65 23.22 20.72
CA LEU A 155 9.27 23.50 21.08
C LEU A 155 9.22 24.21 22.44
N ARG A 156 8.44 25.28 22.55
CA ARG A 156 8.32 26.08 23.78
C ARG A 156 6.89 26.23 24.29
N THR A 157 5.93 25.71 23.54
CA THR A 157 4.51 25.64 23.91
C THR A 157 3.95 24.23 23.69
N ASN A 158 2.65 24.05 23.86
CA ASN A 158 1.93 22.82 23.55
C ASN A 158 2.13 22.44 22.05
N PRO A 159 2.46 21.17 21.74
CA PRO A 159 2.63 20.67 20.37
C PRO A 159 1.47 21.01 19.42
N GLU A 160 0.23 20.90 19.90
CA GLU A 160 -0.98 21.13 19.12
C GLU A 160 -1.11 22.62 18.74
N GLN A 161 -0.83 23.50 19.69
CA GLN A 161 -0.85 24.95 19.46
C GLN A 161 0.28 25.37 18.51
N ALA A 162 1.48 24.84 18.72
CA ALA A 162 2.62 25.13 17.85
C ALA A 162 2.38 24.68 16.41
N TYR A 163 1.83 23.48 16.22
CA TYR A 163 1.48 22.99 14.89
C TYR A 163 0.47 23.90 14.20
N ARG A 164 -0.62 24.30 14.89
CA ARG A 164 -1.66 25.15 14.31
C ARG A 164 -1.13 26.53 13.93
N THR A 165 -0.36 27.18 14.79
CA THR A 165 0.17 28.52 14.50
C THR A 165 1.18 28.50 13.35
N VAL A 166 2.16 27.58 13.40
CA VAL A 166 3.18 27.49 12.35
C VAL A 166 2.56 27.11 11.01
N ARG A 167 1.61 26.17 11.01
CA ARG A 167 0.87 25.80 9.80
C ARG A 167 0.11 27.00 9.23
N SER A 168 -0.61 27.75 10.06
CA SER A 168 -1.37 28.93 9.63
C SER A 168 -0.46 30.01 9.05
N ASN A 169 0.71 30.24 9.64
CA ASN A 169 1.68 31.23 9.15
C ASN A 169 2.24 30.81 7.78
N ILE A 170 2.63 29.54 7.63
CA ILE A 170 3.17 29.02 6.37
C ILE A 170 2.09 29.01 5.28
N GLU A 171 0.85 28.66 5.60
CA GLU A 171 -0.28 28.72 4.66
C GLU A 171 -0.60 30.18 4.27
N ALA A 172 -0.42 31.15 5.16
CA ALA A 172 -0.62 32.57 4.85
C ALA A 172 0.49 33.13 3.92
N GLU A 173 1.74 32.76 4.17
CA GLU A 173 2.90 33.29 3.44
C GLU A 173 3.15 32.56 2.11
N PHE A 174 3.11 31.23 2.13
CA PHE A 174 3.46 30.37 0.99
C PHE A 174 2.25 29.70 0.32
N GLY A 175 1.03 29.92 0.84
CA GLY A 175 -0.18 29.26 0.33
C GLY A 175 -0.08 27.74 0.40
N ASP A 176 -0.57 27.08 -0.65
CA ASP A 176 -0.55 25.62 -0.78
C ASP A 176 0.80 25.05 -1.27
N ARG A 177 1.86 25.87 -1.37
CA ARG A 177 3.17 25.43 -1.91
C ARG A 177 3.81 24.33 -1.07
N PHE A 178 3.61 24.38 0.25
CA PHE A 178 4.20 23.44 1.19
C PHE A 178 3.13 22.75 2.02
N PHE A 179 3.20 21.43 2.09
CA PHE A 179 2.45 20.67 3.08
C PHE A 179 3.28 20.57 4.37
N VAL A 180 2.76 21.14 5.45
CA VAL A 180 3.46 21.23 6.74
C VAL A 180 3.11 20.03 7.62
N VAL A 181 4.13 19.25 7.97
CA VAL A 181 4.01 18.12 8.89
C VAL A 181 4.84 18.40 10.14
N PHE A 182 4.27 18.13 11.31
CA PHE A 182 5.01 18.20 12.57
C PHE A 182 5.28 16.78 13.09
N GLN A 183 6.56 16.47 13.30
CA GLN A 183 7.00 15.14 13.74
C GLN A 183 8.15 15.23 14.73
N GLU A 184 8.34 14.17 15.51
CA GLU A 184 9.52 13.97 16.33
C GLU A 184 10.48 12.98 15.67
N SER A 185 11.77 13.28 15.77
CA SER A 185 12.86 12.37 15.37
C SER A 185 12.94 11.21 16.37
N PHE A 186 13.61 10.12 15.98
CA PHE A 186 13.95 9.01 16.88
C PHE A 186 14.73 9.45 18.13
N SER A 187 15.40 10.60 18.05
CA SER A 187 16.09 11.24 19.19
C SER A 187 15.17 12.05 20.12
N GLY A 188 13.85 12.03 19.91
CA GLY A 188 12.86 12.80 20.68
C GLY A 188 12.84 14.30 20.37
N LYS A 189 13.60 14.75 19.35
CA LYS A 189 13.65 16.17 18.97
C LYS A 189 12.53 16.51 17.98
N PRO A 190 11.68 17.52 18.27
CA PRO A 190 10.61 17.95 17.37
C PRO A 190 11.19 18.66 16.15
N PHE A 191 10.56 18.47 14.99
CA PHE A 191 10.87 19.17 13.75
C PHE A 191 9.63 19.36 12.88
N PHE A 192 9.64 20.44 12.11
CA PHE A 192 8.66 20.67 11.05
C PHE A 192 9.24 20.24 9.71
N ALA A 193 8.48 19.47 8.94
CA ALA A 193 8.82 19.06 7.58
C ALA A 193 7.90 19.79 6.62
N LEU A 194 8.46 20.62 5.75
CA LEU A 194 7.74 21.26 4.65
C LEU A 194 7.98 20.45 3.40
N VAL A 195 6.93 19.76 2.95
CA VAL A 195 6.98 18.95 1.73
C VAL A 195 6.45 19.79 0.57
N PRO A 196 7.24 20.04 -0.49
CA PRO A 196 6.77 20.76 -1.67
C PRO A 196 5.57 20.04 -2.27
N ASN A 197 4.47 20.75 -2.46
CA ASN A 197 3.28 20.23 -3.10
C ASN A 197 3.50 20.23 -4.63
N THR A 198 4.32 19.30 -5.11
CA THR A 198 4.73 19.18 -6.52
C THR A 198 3.56 18.96 -7.50
N LYS A 199 2.37 18.66 -6.98
CA LYS A 199 1.17 18.40 -7.79
C LYS A 199 0.52 19.67 -8.36
N LYS A 200 0.93 20.88 -7.96
CA LYS A 200 0.21 22.13 -8.30
C LYS A 200 0.98 23.11 -9.20
N SER A 201 2.22 22.83 -9.62
CA SER A 201 3.03 23.81 -10.38
C SER A 201 2.76 23.87 -11.89
N THR A 202 1.85 23.08 -12.47
CA THR A 202 1.63 23.12 -13.95
C THR A 202 0.18 23.07 -14.44
N LYS A 203 -0.84 23.05 -13.56
CA LYS A 203 -2.22 23.23 -14.03
C LYS A 203 -3.05 24.07 -13.06
N PRO A 204 -3.75 25.14 -13.51
CA PRO A 204 -4.82 25.73 -12.73
C PRO A 204 -5.80 24.62 -12.36
N TYR A 205 -6.31 24.66 -11.13
CA TYR A 205 -7.19 23.67 -10.51
C TYR A 205 -8.47 23.45 -11.36
N ARG A 206 -8.35 22.62 -12.41
CA ARG A 206 -9.44 22.21 -13.28
C ARG A 206 -10.03 20.94 -12.69
N GLY A 207 -11.15 21.11 -12.00
CA GLY A 207 -12.15 20.06 -11.76
C GLY A 207 -11.78 18.95 -10.79
N SER A 208 -12.52 18.89 -9.67
CA SER A 208 -13.14 17.66 -9.16
C SER A 208 -12.58 16.35 -9.74
N GLU A 209 -11.42 15.87 -9.28
CA GLU A 209 -11.26 14.42 -9.21
C GLU A 209 -12.28 13.97 -8.17
N SER A 210 -13.38 13.36 -8.63
CA SER A 210 -14.42 12.85 -7.75
C SER A 210 -13.81 11.78 -6.85
N LEU A 211 -13.48 12.15 -5.61
CA LEU A 211 -12.98 11.25 -4.57
C LEU A 211 -13.94 10.06 -4.38
N THR A 212 -15.22 10.31 -4.62
CA THR A 212 -16.29 9.34 -4.64
C THR A 212 -16.61 8.98 -6.09
N ARG A 213 -16.24 7.78 -6.54
CA ARG A 213 -16.84 7.14 -7.71
C ARG A 213 -17.93 6.19 -7.19
N PRO A 214 -19.11 6.68 -6.78
CA PRO A 214 -20.10 5.88 -6.08
C PRO A 214 -20.58 4.69 -6.93
N GLY A 215 -20.70 4.86 -8.26
CA GLY A 215 -21.06 3.77 -9.15
C GLY A 215 -20.04 2.62 -9.17
N LEU A 216 -18.73 2.93 -9.12
CA LEU A 216 -17.69 1.91 -9.04
C LEU A 216 -17.69 1.22 -7.68
N ALA A 217 -17.80 1.98 -6.58
CA ALA A 217 -17.87 1.43 -5.23
C ALA A 217 -19.08 0.51 -5.06
N LEU A 218 -20.25 0.95 -5.54
CA LEU A 218 -21.48 0.18 -5.50
C LEU A 218 -21.37 -1.06 -6.40
N GLY A 219 -20.83 -0.94 -7.61
CA GLY A 219 -20.60 -2.07 -8.50
C GLY A 219 -19.70 -3.13 -7.87
N LEU A 220 -18.58 -2.72 -7.26
CA LEU A 220 -17.68 -3.62 -6.54
C LEU A 220 -18.35 -4.26 -5.32
N MET A 221 -19.14 -3.50 -4.57
CA MET A 221 -19.90 -4.02 -3.43
C MET A 221 -20.91 -5.09 -3.88
N LEU A 222 -21.64 -4.87 -4.97
CA LEU A 222 -22.61 -5.81 -5.51
C LEU A 222 -21.94 -7.08 -6.04
N ILE A 223 -20.84 -6.95 -6.78
CA ILE A 223 -20.06 -8.11 -7.24
C ILE A 223 -19.54 -8.90 -6.03
N THR A 224 -19.03 -8.20 -5.00
CA THR A 224 -18.53 -8.85 -3.79
C THR A 224 -19.63 -9.54 -3.01
N LEU A 225 -20.82 -8.93 -2.93
CA LEU A 225 -21.99 -9.56 -2.33
C LEU A 225 -22.34 -10.86 -3.07
N PHE A 226 -22.32 -10.85 -4.40
CA PHE A 226 -22.57 -12.05 -5.21
C PHE A 226 -21.51 -13.14 -4.97
N THR A 227 -20.22 -12.81 -5.05
CA THR A 227 -19.15 -13.80 -4.84
C THR A 227 -19.14 -14.36 -3.42
N THR A 228 -19.45 -13.51 -2.43
CA THR A 228 -19.54 -13.93 -1.02
C THR A 228 -20.78 -14.78 -0.78
N THR A 229 -21.90 -14.48 -1.43
CA THR A 229 -23.13 -15.30 -1.35
C THR A 229 -22.89 -16.68 -1.97
N TRP A 230 -22.19 -16.73 -3.12
CA TRP A 230 -21.80 -17.98 -3.78
C TRP A 230 -20.91 -18.88 -2.89
N ILE A 231 -19.97 -18.27 -2.18
CA ILE A 231 -19.18 -19.01 -1.18
C ILE A 231 -20.05 -19.42 0.01
N GLY A 232 -20.97 -18.56 0.44
CA GLY A 232 -21.93 -18.85 1.51
C GLY A 232 -22.78 -20.08 1.22
N THR A 233 -23.21 -20.31 -0.03
CA THR A 233 -23.97 -21.52 -0.38
C THR A 233 -23.12 -22.79 -0.25
N GLN A 234 -21.83 -22.72 -0.57
CA GLN A 234 -20.90 -23.84 -0.38
C GLN A 234 -20.68 -24.13 1.11
N ILE A 235 -20.54 -23.08 1.93
CA ILE A 235 -20.42 -23.20 3.39
C ILE A 235 -21.70 -23.81 4.00
N ALA A 236 -22.87 -23.47 3.45
CA ALA A 236 -24.15 -24.04 3.86
C ALA A 236 -24.36 -25.50 3.39
N GLY A 237 -23.43 -26.08 2.62
CA GLY A 237 -23.50 -27.47 2.16
C GLY A 237 -24.44 -27.71 0.98
N VAL A 238 -24.77 -26.67 0.20
CA VAL A 238 -25.61 -26.80 -1.00
C VAL A 238 -24.82 -27.51 -2.10
N SER A 239 -25.29 -28.69 -2.51
CA SER A 239 -24.65 -29.54 -3.53
C SER A 239 -25.05 -29.18 -4.97
N GLU A 240 -26.20 -28.51 -5.15
CA GLU A 240 -26.70 -28.12 -6.45
C GLU A 240 -26.17 -26.76 -6.91
N ASN A 241 -26.03 -26.58 -8.23
CA ASN A 241 -25.55 -25.32 -8.81
C ASN A 241 -26.57 -24.19 -8.58
N PRO A 242 -26.22 -23.11 -7.85
CA PRO A 242 -27.12 -21.98 -7.61
C PRO A 242 -27.53 -21.20 -8.88
N LEU A 243 -26.89 -21.49 -10.01
CA LEU A 243 -27.26 -20.94 -11.32
C LEU A 243 -28.52 -21.59 -11.90
N THR A 244 -28.83 -22.82 -11.50
CA THR A 244 -29.99 -23.58 -11.98
C THR A 244 -31.22 -23.28 -11.15
N ASP A 245 -31.06 -23.15 -9.84
CA ASP A 245 -32.10 -22.68 -8.92
C ASP A 245 -31.59 -21.45 -8.13
N PRO A 246 -31.95 -20.23 -8.57
CA PRO A 246 -31.57 -19.00 -7.89
C PRO A 246 -32.04 -18.90 -6.44
N ALA A 247 -33.07 -19.67 -6.03
CA ALA A 247 -33.54 -19.67 -4.65
C ALA A 247 -32.46 -20.20 -3.68
N LEU A 248 -31.53 -21.03 -4.16
CA LEU A 248 -30.42 -21.54 -3.37
C LEU A 248 -29.46 -20.45 -2.90
N LEU A 249 -29.36 -19.32 -3.62
CA LEU A 249 -28.53 -18.18 -3.19
C LEU A 249 -29.02 -17.56 -1.88
N LEU A 250 -30.31 -17.70 -1.54
CA LEU A 250 -30.85 -17.21 -0.27
C LEU A 250 -30.23 -17.93 0.94
N GLN A 251 -29.74 -19.16 0.76
CA GLN A 251 -29.09 -19.91 1.84
C GLN A 251 -27.68 -19.39 2.15
N GLY A 252 -26.97 -18.84 1.15
CA GLY A 252 -25.66 -18.21 1.33
C GLY A 252 -25.72 -16.74 1.77
N LEU A 253 -26.90 -16.12 1.67
CA LEU A 253 -27.09 -14.70 1.95
C LEU A 253 -26.79 -14.30 3.41
N PRO A 254 -27.19 -15.06 4.45
CA PRO A 254 -26.87 -14.69 5.83
C PRO A 254 -25.36 -14.56 6.09
N TYR A 255 -24.56 -15.49 5.53
CA TYR A 255 -23.10 -15.43 5.59
C TYR A 255 -22.56 -14.17 4.91
N ALA A 256 -23.02 -13.89 3.68
CA ALA A 256 -22.55 -12.74 2.92
C ALA A 256 -22.92 -11.42 3.59
N LEU A 257 -24.15 -11.28 4.11
CA LEU A 257 -24.59 -10.09 4.82
C LEU A 257 -23.80 -9.87 6.11
N ALA A 258 -23.56 -10.93 6.90
CA ALA A 258 -22.76 -10.82 8.12
C ALA A 258 -21.33 -10.36 7.82
N LEU A 259 -20.65 -11.00 6.87
CA LEU A 259 -19.28 -10.66 6.50
C LEU A 259 -19.18 -9.26 5.88
N MET A 260 -20.05 -8.95 4.93
CA MET A 260 -20.09 -7.63 4.28
C MET A 260 -20.41 -6.53 5.29
N ALA A 261 -21.29 -6.75 6.26
CA ALA A 261 -21.60 -5.78 7.30
C ALA A 261 -20.37 -5.46 8.17
N ILE A 262 -19.65 -6.49 8.62
CA ILE A 262 -18.42 -6.32 9.42
C ILE A 262 -17.38 -5.52 8.65
N LEU A 263 -17.10 -5.91 7.40
CA LEU A 263 -16.13 -5.22 6.54
C LEU A 263 -16.54 -3.79 6.20
N SER A 264 -17.83 -3.59 5.88
CA SER A 264 -18.38 -2.25 5.59
C SER A 264 -18.18 -1.33 6.77
N ILE A 265 -18.55 -1.79 7.96
CA ILE A 265 -18.48 -0.97 9.17
C ILE A 265 -17.04 -0.73 9.61
N HIS A 266 -16.15 -1.71 9.43
CA HIS A 266 -14.71 -1.55 9.63
C HIS A 266 -14.15 -0.40 8.78
N GLU A 267 -14.37 -0.44 7.46
CA GLU A 267 -13.86 0.60 6.55
C GLU A 267 -14.58 1.94 6.75
N LEU A 268 -15.86 1.93 7.10
CA LEU A 268 -16.59 3.15 7.46
C LEU A 268 -16.01 3.78 8.74
N GLY A 269 -15.55 2.98 9.71
CA GLY A 269 -14.84 3.48 10.89
C GLY A 269 -13.59 4.27 10.51
N HIS A 270 -12.76 3.74 9.61
CA HIS A 270 -11.63 4.47 9.04
C HIS A 270 -12.06 5.74 8.29
N TYR A 271 -13.12 5.66 7.49
CA TYR A 271 -13.65 6.77 6.71
C TYR A 271 -14.13 7.93 7.59
N PHE A 272 -14.95 7.66 8.61
CA PHE A 272 -15.46 8.67 9.53
C PHE A 272 -14.35 9.30 10.36
N ALA A 273 -13.39 8.51 10.85
CA ALA A 273 -12.22 9.05 11.56
C ALA A 273 -11.39 9.97 10.65
N ALA A 274 -11.18 9.59 9.40
CA ALA A 274 -10.48 10.44 8.43
C ALA A 274 -11.26 11.75 8.15
N MET A 275 -12.58 11.68 8.09
CA MET A 275 -13.45 12.85 7.91
C MET A 275 -13.33 13.85 9.07
N VAL A 276 -13.31 13.36 10.31
CA VAL A 276 -13.10 14.19 11.52
C VAL A 276 -11.77 14.95 11.43
N TYR A 277 -10.72 14.29 10.96
CA TYR A 277 -9.40 14.89 10.78
C TYR A 277 -9.21 15.67 9.47
N LYS A 278 -10.28 15.87 8.68
CA LYS A 278 -10.26 16.54 7.36
C LYS A 278 -9.26 15.92 6.37
N VAL A 279 -9.01 14.62 6.51
CA VAL A 279 -8.18 13.83 5.58
C VAL A 279 -9.06 13.36 4.42
N ARG A 280 -8.64 13.63 3.19
CA ARG A 280 -9.36 13.23 1.98
C ARG A 280 -9.20 11.72 1.75
N THR A 281 -10.31 11.00 1.73
CA THR A 281 -10.38 9.56 1.50
C THR A 281 -11.40 9.22 0.43
N THR A 282 -11.29 8.02 -0.15
CA THR A 282 -12.33 7.46 -1.04
C THR A 282 -13.41 6.75 -0.22
N LEU A 283 -14.54 6.44 -0.87
CA LEU A 283 -15.48 5.46 -0.34
C LEU A 283 -14.81 4.08 -0.21
N PRO A 284 -15.34 3.19 0.65
CA PRO A 284 -14.87 1.81 0.76
C PRO A 284 -14.99 1.08 -0.59
N TYR A 285 -13.89 0.52 -1.07
CA TYR A 285 -13.86 -0.34 -2.24
C TYR A 285 -13.70 -1.79 -1.80
N PHE A 286 -14.66 -2.64 -2.17
CA PHE A 286 -14.59 -4.07 -1.92
C PHE A 286 -13.76 -4.76 -3.01
N ILE A 287 -13.04 -5.82 -2.62
CA ILE A 287 -12.25 -6.64 -3.52
C ILE A 287 -12.92 -8.02 -3.65
N PRO A 288 -13.68 -8.27 -4.73
CA PRO A 288 -14.32 -9.57 -4.94
C PRO A 288 -13.29 -10.60 -5.39
N ILE A 289 -13.23 -11.75 -4.72
CA ILE A 289 -12.49 -12.93 -5.20
C ILE A 289 -13.36 -14.18 -5.00
N PRO A 290 -13.93 -14.75 -6.08
CA PRO A 290 -14.85 -15.89 -5.98
C PRO A 290 -14.18 -17.21 -5.64
N PHE A 291 -12.85 -17.32 -5.80
CA PHE A 291 -12.11 -18.57 -5.59
C PHE A 291 -11.47 -18.68 -4.20
N PHE A 292 -11.59 -17.63 -3.37
CA PHE A 292 -11.02 -17.61 -2.02
C PHE A 292 -12.06 -18.05 -0.99
N PHE A 293 -11.63 -18.69 0.11
CA PHE A 293 -12.52 -19.31 1.10
C PHE A 293 -13.59 -18.35 1.67
N LEU A 294 -13.31 -17.03 1.69
CA LEU A 294 -14.24 -16.04 2.21
C LEU A 294 -15.18 -15.43 1.14
N GLY A 295 -14.88 -15.57 -0.14
CA GLY A 295 -15.58 -14.89 -1.24
C GLY A 295 -15.17 -13.42 -1.47
N THR A 296 -14.27 -12.89 -0.65
CA THR A 296 -13.70 -11.54 -0.74
C THR A 296 -12.30 -11.49 -0.11
N LEU A 297 -11.46 -10.53 -0.52
CA LEU A 297 -10.22 -10.19 0.20
C LEU A 297 -10.44 -9.09 1.26
N GLY A 298 -11.66 -8.57 1.38
CA GLY A 298 -11.97 -7.45 2.23
C GLY A 298 -12.30 -6.18 1.44
N ALA A 299 -12.27 -5.07 2.14
CA ALA A 299 -12.47 -3.74 1.59
C ALA A 299 -11.33 -2.82 2.03
N PHE A 300 -11.17 -1.69 1.34
CA PHE A 300 -10.20 -0.68 1.72
C PHE A 300 -10.67 0.72 1.34
N ILE A 301 -10.22 1.71 2.11
CA ILE A 301 -10.26 3.12 1.73
C ILE A 301 -8.90 3.60 1.21
N HIS A 302 -8.89 4.51 0.24
CA HIS A 302 -7.66 5.11 -0.26
C HIS A 302 -7.50 6.52 0.31
N ILE A 303 -6.43 6.73 1.10
CA ILE A 303 -6.06 8.04 1.65
C ILE A 303 -5.38 8.89 0.55
N ARG A 304 -6.01 10.00 0.15
CA ARG A 304 -5.57 10.86 -0.97
C ARG A 304 -4.84 12.13 -0.53
N SER A 305 -4.86 12.47 0.75
CA SER A 305 -4.10 13.58 1.34
C SER A 305 -3.22 13.08 2.48
N PRO A 306 -2.08 13.72 2.75
CA PRO A 306 -1.24 13.30 3.85
C PRO A 306 -1.93 13.53 5.21
N VAL A 307 -1.61 12.67 6.17
CA VAL A 307 -2.17 12.73 7.52
C VAL A 307 -1.42 13.81 8.33
N PRO A 308 -2.13 14.72 9.03
CA PRO A 308 -1.51 15.94 9.60
C PRO A 308 -0.54 15.69 10.75
N ASN A 309 -0.81 14.69 11.60
CA ASN A 309 0.01 14.37 12.77
C ASN A 309 -0.13 12.89 13.18
N ARG A 310 0.73 12.43 14.11
CA ARG A 310 0.74 11.03 14.58
C ARG A 310 -0.52 10.61 15.32
N LYS A 311 -1.17 11.54 16.04
CA LYS A 311 -2.43 11.27 16.73
C LYS A 311 -3.55 10.96 15.74
N ALA A 312 -3.71 11.78 14.70
CA ALA A 312 -4.66 11.54 13.63
C ALA A 312 -4.38 10.20 12.93
N LEU A 313 -3.10 9.85 12.71
CA LEU A 313 -2.74 8.56 12.14
C LEU A 313 -3.17 7.39 13.03
N PHE A 314 -2.94 7.50 14.34
CA PHE A 314 -3.33 6.49 15.31
C PHE A 314 -4.86 6.35 15.39
N ASP A 315 -5.58 7.46 15.54
CA ASP A 315 -7.04 7.48 15.67
C ASP A 315 -7.73 6.93 14.42
N ILE A 316 -7.26 7.32 13.22
CA ILE A 316 -7.74 6.74 11.96
C ILE A 316 -7.42 5.23 11.92
N GLY A 317 -6.22 4.82 12.32
CA GLY A 317 -5.80 3.42 12.28
C GLY A 317 -6.57 2.50 13.24
N ILE A 318 -6.96 2.97 14.43
CA ILE A 318 -7.68 2.15 15.42
C ILE A 318 -9.20 2.16 15.22
N ALA A 319 -9.77 3.20 14.62
CA ALA A 319 -11.22 3.37 14.48
C ALA A 319 -11.89 2.19 13.75
N GLY A 320 -11.34 1.74 12.63
CA GLY A 320 -11.89 0.62 11.86
C GLY A 320 -11.96 -0.69 12.66
N PRO A 321 -10.83 -1.19 13.20
CA PRO A 321 -10.81 -2.37 14.05
C PRO A 321 -11.76 -2.30 15.25
N LEU A 322 -11.84 -1.15 15.93
CA LEU A 322 -12.69 -1.00 17.11
C LEU A 322 -14.18 -1.16 16.76
N VAL A 323 -14.66 -0.43 15.75
CA VAL A 323 -16.07 -0.48 15.37
C VAL A 323 -16.41 -1.83 14.73
N GLY A 324 -15.51 -2.38 13.90
CA GLY A 324 -15.65 -3.73 13.34
C GLY A 324 -15.74 -4.81 14.44
N PHE A 325 -14.93 -4.71 15.50
CA PHE A 325 -14.98 -5.63 16.63
C PHE A 325 -16.32 -5.53 17.38
N VAL A 326 -16.78 -4.31 17.67
CA VAL A 326 -18.08 -4.08 18.34
C VAL A 326 -19.24 -4.68 17.56
N VAL A 327 -19.22 -4.61 16.22
CA VAL A 327 -20.25 -5.22 15.36
C VAL A 327 -20.11 -6.74 15.26
N THR A 328 -18.88 -7.25 15.31
CA THR A 328 -18.64 -8.70 15.23
C THR A 328 -19.24 -9.42 16.44
N LEU A 329 -19.21 -8.83 17.64
CA LEU A 329 -19.75 -9.44 18.87
C LEU A 329 -21.25 -9.83 18.78
N PRO A 330 -22.20 -8.93 18.46
CA PRO A 330 -23.61 -9.30 18.34
C PRO A 330 -23.87 -10.30 17.22
N ILE A 331 -23.17 -10.19 16.09
CA ILE A 331 -23.29 -11.16 14.98
C ILE A 331 -22.82 -12.55 15.44
N LEU A 332 -21.69 -12.61 16.14
CA LEU A 332 -21.16 -13.85 16.71
C LEU A 332 -22.12 -14.47 17.72
N MET A 333 -22.64 -13.67 18.66
CA MET A 333 -23.61 -14.15 19.65
C MET A 333 -24.89 -14.67 18.98
N TRP A 334 -25.39 -13.95 17.97
CA TRP A 334 -26.56 -14.37 17.22
C TRP A 334 -26.32 -15.67 16.44
N GLY A 335 -25.17 -15.79 15.76
CA GLY A 335 -24.77 -16.99 15.04
C GLY A 335 -24.58 -18.19 15.96
N LEU A 336 -23.96 -17.98 17.13
CA LEU A 336 -23.79 -19.04 18.13
C LEU A 336 -25.13 -19.50 18.70
N ALA A 337 -26.04 -18.57 18.97
CA ALA A 337 -27.38 -18.90 19.47
C ALA A 337 -28.25 -19.67 18.48
N HIS A 338 -27.99 -19.54 17.16
CA HIS A 338 -28.68 -20.27 16.10
C HIS A 338 -27.89 -21.47 15.58
N SER A 339 -26.73 -21.76 16.15
CA SER A 339 -25.91 -22.88 15.71
C SER A 339 -26.48 -24.22 16.19
N THR A 340 -26.39 -25.24 15.35
CA THR A 340 -26.75 -26.61 15.71
C THR A 340 -25.56 -27.31 16.33
N VAL A 341 -25.77 -27.95 17.49
CA VAL A 341 -24.75 -28.80 18.11
C VAL A 341 -24.67 -30.11 17.34
N VAL A 342 -23.50 -30.41 16.77
CA VAL A 342 -23.22 -31.65 16.04
C VAL A 342 -22.27 -32.50 16.90
N PRO A 343 -22.51 -33.81 17.07
CA PRO A 343 -21.60 -34.69 17.80
C PRO A 343 -20.23 -34.74 17.12
N LEU A 344 -19.16 -34.85 17.93
CA LEU A 344 -17.81 -35.12 17.44
C LEU A 344 -17.78 -36.52 16.83
N SER A 345 -17.68 -36.60 15.51
CA SER A 345 -17.56 -37.85 14.74
C SER A 345 -16.14 -38.39 14.71
#